data_AF-A0A840X1X2-F1
#
_entry.id   AF-A0A840X1X2-F1
#
_cell.length_a   1.000
_cell.length_b   1.000
_cell.length_c   1.000
_cell.angle_alpha   90.00
_cell.angle_beta   90.00
_cell.angle_gamma   90.00
#
_symmetry.space_group_name_H-M   'P 1'
#
loop_
_entity.id
_entity.type
_entity.pdbx_description
1 polymer ?
#
loop_
_entity_poly.entity_id
_entity_poly.type
_entity_poly.pdbx_seq_one_letter_code
_entity_poly.pdbx_strand_id
1 'polypeptide(L)' 'MTAVAKLTFSIPVLGWLLRDLFYGKEDAPFWFGASYVLAWMASVVMFGLPALVTGALGLVPVMFGLILAITWVGKL' A
#
# COMPACT_ATOMS: atom_id res chain seq x y z
N MET A 1 7.85 -11.00 -19.59
CA MET A 1 7.19 -9.96 -18.78
C MET A 1 5.70 -10.00 -19.11
N THR A 2 4.86 -10.37 -18.14
CA THR A 2 3.41 -10.57 -18.32
C THR A 2 2.69 -9.25 -18.63
N ALA A 3 1.61 -9.31 -19.41
CA ALA A 3 0.85 -8.13 -19.86
C ALA A 3 0.39 -7.22 -18.70
N VAL A 4 0.12 -7.82 -17.53
CA VAL A 4 -0.25 -7.12 -16.29
C VAL A 4 0.83 -6.16 -15.82
N ALA A 5 2.11 -6.57 -15.84
CA ALA A 5 3.22 -5.70 -15.43
C ALA A 5 3.35 -4.46 -16.32
N LYS A 6 3.14 -4.59 -17.64
CA LYS A 6 3.14 -3.44 -18.55
C LYS A 6 2.01 -2.46 -18.22
N LEU A 7 0.84 -2.95 -17.84
CA LEU A 7 -0.32 -2.11 -17.51
C LEU A 7 -0.08 -1.33 -16.20
N THR A 8 0.47 -1.99 -15.17
CA THR A 8 0.75 -1.38 -13.87
C THR A 8 1.87 -0.33 -13.96
N PHE A 9 2.88 -0.54 -14.79
CA PHE A 9 3.92 0.48 -15.07
C PHE A 9 3.48 1.58 -16.04
N SER A 10 2.31 1.47 -16.67
CA SER A 10 1.79 2.51 -17.58
C SER A 10 1.01 3.61 -16.86
N ILE A 11 0.63 3.39 -15.60
CA ILE A 11 -0.03 4.42 -14.78
C ILE A 11 1.08 5.37 -14.31
N PRO A 12 1.12 6.64 -14.74
CA PRO A 12 2.30 7.49 -14.56
C PRO A 12 2.68 7.69 -13.08
N VAL A 13 1.69 7.80 -12.18
CA VAL A 13 1.94 8.00 -10.75
C VAL A 13 2.23 6.65 -10.04
N LEU A 14 1.35 5.65 -10.21
CA LEU A 14 1.51 4.36 -9.54
C LEU A 14 2.70 3.55 -10.09
N GLY A 15 2.91 3.58 -11.39
CA GLY A 15 4.00 2.88 -12.08
C GLY A 15 5.37 3.45 -11.76
N TRP A 16 5.49 4.77 -11.58
CA TRP A 16 6.72 5.40 -11.10
C TRP A 16 7.03 5.01 -9.66
N LEU A 17 6.02 5.12 -8.78
CA LEU A 17 6.15 4.80 -7.36
C LEU A 17 6.49 3.31 -7.12
N LEU A 18 5.86 2.40 -7.87
CA LEU A 18 6.15 0.97 -7.80
C LEU A 18 7.52 0.62 -8.41
N ARG A 19 7.93 1.30 -9.48
CA ARG A 19 9.27 1.09 -10.07
C ARG A 19 10.35 1.49 -9.07
N ASP A 20 10.16 2.61 -8.36
CA ASP A 20 11.11 3.06 -7.35
C ASP A 20 11.12 2.14 -6.11
N LEU A 21 9.96 1.59 -5.73
CA LEU A 21 9.90 0.61 -4.65
C LEU A 21 10.67 -0.70 -4.94
N PHE A 22 10.63 -1.20 -6.18
CA PHE A 22 11.26 -2.48 -6.55
C PHE A 22 12.69 -2.35 -7.09
N TYR A 23 13.04 -1.22 -7.71
CA TYR A 23 14.32 -1.00 -8.38
C TYR A 23 15.09 0.22 -7.87
N GLY A 24 14.54 0.93 -6.87
CA GLY A 24 15.18 2.08 -6.26
C GLY A 24 16.29 1.70 -5.29
N LYS A 25 16.80 2.71 -4.58
CA LYS A 25 17.83 2.56 -3.56
C LYS A 25 17.29 1.82 -2.33
N GLU A 26 18.18 1.36 -1.45
CA GLU A 26 17.79 0.62 -0.23
C GLU A 26 16.81 1.39 0.68
N ASP A 27 16.81 2.72 0.61
CA ASP A 27 15.91 3.60 1.36
C ASP A 27 14.58 3.90 0.63
N ALA A 28 14.42 3.48 -0.63
CA ALA A 28 13.20 3.74 -1.40
C ALA A 28 11.91 3.20 -0.76
N PRO A 29 11.87 2.01 -0.12
CA PRO A 29 10.68 1.54 0.58
C PRO A 29 10.26 2.43 1.74
N PHE A 30 11.21 3.04 2.45
CA PHE A 30 10.92 3.97 3.53
C PHE A 30 10.27 5.26 3.00
N TRP A 31 10.83 5.84 1.93
CA TRP A 31 10.28 7.04 1.31
C TRP A 31 8.93 6.82 0.64
N PHE A 32 8.71 5.64 0.07
CA PHE A 32 7.40 5.21 -0.43
C PHE A 32 6.36 5.23 0.69
N GLY A 33 6.68 4.59 1.83
CA GLY A 33 5.79 4.54 2.99
C GLY A 33 5.48 5.92 3.56
N ALA A 34 6.51 6.75 3.73
CA ALA A 34 6.35 8.13 4.20
C ALA A 34 5.45 8.96 3.26
N SER A 35 5.69 8.88 1.95
CA SER A 35 4.90 9.61 0.95
C SER A 35 3.44 9.14 0.92
N TYR A 36 3.20 7.83 1.07
CA TYR A 36 1.86 7.28 1.17
C TYR A 36 1.10 7.78 2.40
N VAL A 37 1.74 7.77 3.57
CA VAL A 37 1.14 8.28 4.82
C VAL A 37 0.84 9.77 4.70
N LEU A 38 1.75 10.56 4.14
CA LEU A 38 1.54 11.99 3.90
C LEU A 38 0.37 12.26 2.94
N ALA A 39 0.29 11.52 1.83
CA ALA A 39 -0.81 11.62 0.88
C ALA A 39 -2.15 11.24 1.51
N TRP A 40 -2.16 10.20 2.36
CA TRP A 40 -3.35 9.82 3.11
C TRP A 40 -3.75 10.90 4.12
N MET A 41 -2.82 11.45 4.89
CA MET A 41 -3.11 12.57 5.81
C MET A 41 -3.64 13.81 5.08
N ALA A 42 -3.10 14.14 3.90
CA ALA A 42 -3.65 15.20 3.05
C ALA A 42 -5.10 14.90 2.62
N SER A 43 -5.41 13.64 2.31
CA SER A 43 -6.78 13.21 2.01
C SER A 43 -7.72 13.36 3.22
N VAL A 44 -7.23 13.14 4.44
CA VAL A 44 -8.00 13.36 5.68
C VAL A 44 -8.33 14.84 5.86
N VAL A 45 -7.40 15.75 5.56
CA VAL A 45 -7.67 17.20 5.63
C VAL A 45 -8.70 17.63 4.58
N MET A 46 -8.64 17.06 3.37
CA MET A 46 -9.53 17.41 2.26
C MET A 46 -10.95 16.82 2.41
N PHE A 47 -11.06 15.56 2.84
CA PHE A 47 -12.31 14.80 2.82
C PHE A 47 -12.85 14.45 4.21
N GLY A 48 -12.06 14.62 5.27
CA GLY A 48 -12.45 14.37 6.66
C GLY A 48 -12.57 12.87 7.00
N LEU A 49 -13.63 12.53 7.73
CA LEU A 49 -13.90 11.17 8.23
C LEU A 49 -13.93 10.10 7.12
N PRO A 50 -14.55 10.33 5.94
CA PRO A 50 -14.50 9.36 4.84
C PRO A 50 -13.09 8.87 4.49
N ALA A 51 -12.09 9.75 4.47
CA ALA A 51 -10.71 9.39 4.17
C ALA A 51 -10.04 8.58 5.29
N LEU A 52 -10.41 8.81 6.56
CA LEU A 52 -9.98 7.96 7.67
C LEU A 52 -10.60 6.56 7.57
N VAL A 53 -11.90 6.48 7.26
CA VAL A 53 -12.64 5.23 7.13
C VAL A 53 -12.11 4.37 5.98
N THR A 54 -11.73 4.97 4.84
CA THR A 54 -11.11 4.22 3.73
C THR A 54 -9.76 3.62 4.11
N GLY A 55 -8.94 4.34 4.89
CA GLY A 55 -7.69 3.80 5.43
C GLY A 55 -7.93 2.59 6.34
N ALA A 56 -8.91 2.71 7.26
CA ALA A 56 -9.31 1.60 8.14
C ALA A 56 -9.84 0.40 7.35
N LEU A 57 -10.70 0.64 6.34
CA LEU A 57 -11.23 -0.41 5.46
C LEU A 57 -10.13 -1.12 4.66
N GLY A 58 -9.13 -0.37 4.19
CA GLY A 58 -7.97 -0.94 3.50
C GLY A 58 -7.15 -1.91 4.36
N LEU A 59 -7.13 -1.71 5.69
CA LEU A 59 -6.44 -2.58 6.64
C LEU A 59 -7.23 -3.83 7.03
N VAL A 60 -8.54 -3.89 6.79
CA VAL A 60 -9.39 -5.06 7.10
C VAL A 60 -8.84 -6.37 6.52
N PRO A 61 -8.53 -6.48 5.21
CA PRO A 61 -7.98 -7.73 4.66
C PRO A 61 -6.61 -8.08 5.27
N VAL A 62 -5.81 -7.08 5.65
CA VAL A 62 -4.53 -7.30 6.34
C VAL A 62 -4.77 -7.94 7.71
N MET A 63 -5.71 -7.41 8.49
CA MET A 63 -6.07 -7.96 9.80
C MET A 63 -6.65 -9.37 9.69
N PHE A 64 -7.50 -9.63 8.68
CA PHE A 64 -8.00 -10.99 8.43
C PHE A 64 -6.87 -11.95 8.06
N GLY A 65 -5.96 -11.53 7.19
CA GLY A 65 -4.76 -12.30 6.85
C GLY A 65 -3.90 -12.60 8.08
N LEU A 66 -3.70 -11.61 8.97
CA LEU A 66 -2.98 -11.78 10.22
C LEU A 66 -3.68 -12.77 11.16
N ILE A 67 -5.00 -12.66 11.34
CA ILE A 67 -5.79 -13.58 12.17
C ILE A 67 -5.67 -15.01 11.65
N LEU A 68 -5.78 -15.20 10.33
CA LEU A 68 -5.61 -16.52 9.71
C LEU A 68 -4.19 -17.04 9.90
N ALA A 69 -3.18 -16.18 9.71
CA ALA A 69 -1.78 -16.54 9.88
C ALA A 69 -1.50 -17.01 11.31
N ILE A 70 -1.91 -16.26 12.33
CA ILE A 70 -1.68 -16.66 13.73
C ILE A 70 -2.47 -17.92 14.10
N THR A 71 -3.71 -18.06 13.61
CA THR A 71 -4.57 -19.21 13.91
C THR A 71 -4.04 -20.49 13.27
N TRP A 72 -3.51 -20.38 12.05
CA TRP A 72 -2.98 -21.53 11.31
C TRP A 72 -1.56 -21.90 11.73
N VAL A 73 -0.71 -20.91 12.03
CA VAL A 73 0.65 -21.14 12.55
C VAL A 73 0.61 -21.82 13.92
N GLY A 74 -0.38 -21.51 14.77
CA GLY A 74 -0.55 -22.19 16.06
C GLY A 74 -1.01 -23.65 15.99
N LYS A 75 -1.28 -24.19 14.79
CA LYS A 75 -1.70 -25.59 14.55
C LYS A 75 -0.61 -26.46 13.88
N LEU A 76 0.57 -25.91 13.61
CA LEU A 76 1.76 -26.63 13.15
C LEU A 76 2.70 -26.91 14.32
#